data_AF-A0A959E3X5-F1
#
_entry.id   AF-A0A959E3X5-F1
#
_cell.length_a   1.000
_cell.length_b   1.000
_cell.length_c   1.000
_cell.angle_alpha   90.00
_cell.angle_beta   90.00
_cell.angle_gamma   90.00
#
_symmetry.space_group_name_H-M   'P 1'
#
loop_
_entity.id
_entity.type
_entity.pdbx_description
1 polymer ?
#
loop_
_entity_poly.entity_id
_entity_poly.type
_entity_poly.pdbx_seq_one_letter_code
_entity_poly.pdbx_strand_id
1 'polypeptide(L)'
;MKPVFILVLSAQLSGLCAQEAATGQQQVFTGVYLMNLYDLNVNEYSFYADFYIWFRWKGDRDPSGIEFVNSVEKWGFTTEMFSEEPKELADGWMYNG
;
A
#
# COMPACT_ATOMS: atom_id res chain seq x y z
N MET A 1 -48.27 42.64 31.55
CA MET A 1 -48.05 42.25 30.14
C MET A 1 -46.68 41.59 30.08
N LYS A 2 -46.59 40.32 29.66
CA LYS A 2 -45.32 39.55 29.61
C LYS A 2 -44.71 39.71 28.22
N PRO A 3 -43.42 40.06 28.07
CA PRO A 3 -42.78 40.07 26.76
C PRO A 3 -42.48 38.62 26.32
N VAL A 4 -42.87 38.31 25.08
CA VAL A 4 -42.55 37.06 24.39
C VAL A 4 -41.14 37.21 23.82
N PHE A 5 -40.21 36.37 24.25
CA PHE A 5 -38.88 36.26 23.65
C PHE A 5 -38.98 35.34 22.43
N ILE A 6 -38.80 35.91 21.23
CA ILE A 6 -38.60 35.15 20.00
C ILE A 6 -37.12 34.77 19.94
N LEU A 7 -36.83 33.47 20.08
CA LEU A 7 -35.51 32.90 19.78
C LEU A 7 -35.31 32.90 18.26
N VAL A 8 -34.55 33.86 17.75
CA VAL A 8 -33.95 33.76 16.41
C VAL A 8 -32.67 32.93 16.56
N LEU A 9 -32.77 31.64 16.26
CA LEU A 9 -31.59 30.77 16.21
C LEU A 9 -30.80 31.11 14.94
N SER A 10 -29.73 31.88 15.11
CA SER A 10 -28.77 32.16 14.05
C SER A 10 -27.90 30.93 13.81
N ALA A 11 -28.06 30.30 12.64
CA ALA A 11 -27.13 29.27 12.19
C ALA A 11 -25.83 29.95 11.74
N GLN A 12 -24.80 29.92 12.59
CA GLN A 12 -23.45 30.32 12.21
C GLN A 12 -22.74 29.11 11.57
N LEU A 13 -22.45 29.23 10.27
CA LEU A 13 -21.52 28.37 9.54
C LEU A 13 -20.13 28.45 10.19
N SER A 14 -19.51 27.31 10.47
CA SER A 14 -18.05 27.18 10.52
C SER A 14 -17.72 25.75 10.11
N GLY A 15 -16.88 25.63 9.09
CA GLY A 15 -16.63 24.38 8.38
C GLY A 15 -16.25 23.25 9.31
N LEU A 16 -17.12 22.24 9.37
CA LEU A 16 -16.62 20.87 9.30
C LEU A 16 -16.09 20.73 7.88
N CYS A 17 -14.81 21.12 7.70
CA CYS A 17 -14.02 20.65 6.58
C CYS A 17 -14.41 19.20 6.35
N ALA A 18 -14.76 18.89 5.11
CA ALA A 18 -15.03 17.53 4.68
C ALA A 18 -13.97 16.62 5.34
N GLN A 19 -14.41 15.83 6.32
CA GLN A 19 -13.71 14.62 6.65
C GLN A 19 -13.89 13.81 5.38
N GLU A 20 -12.94 13.95 4.44
CA GLU A 20 -12.74 12.96 3.41
C GLU A 20 -12.53 11.67 4.20
N ALA A 21 -13.60 10.92 4.39
CA ALA A 21 -13.51 9.51 4.65
C ALA A 21 -12.87 8.95 3.40
N ALA A 22 -11.53 8.95 3.40
CA ALA A 22 -10.72 8.32 2.38
C ALA A 22 -11.28 6.91 2.25
N THR A 23 -11.89 6.65 1.10
CA THR A 23 -12.38 5.34 0.69
C THR A 23 -11.35 4.30 1.12
N GLY A 24 -11.74 3.38 2.00
CA GLY A 24 -10.88 2.58 2.89
C GLY A 24 -9.99 1.53 2.21
N GLN A 25 -9.40 1.85 1.07
CA GLN A 25 -8.42 1.04 0.35
C GLN A 25 -7.08 1.76 0.32
N GLN A 26 -6.06 1.09 0.84
CA GLN A 26 -4.68 1.57 0.79
C GLN A 26 -4.12 1.44 -0.63
N GLN A 27 -3.57 2.52 -1.16
CA GLN A 27 -2.81 2.48 -2.42
C GLN A 27 -1.38 2.02 -2.14
N VAL A 28 -0.91 1.06 -2.93
CA VAL A 28 0.46 0.54 -2.90
C VAL A 28 1.04 0.64 -4.29
N PHE A 29 2.16 1.34 -4.41
CA PHE A 29 2.96 1.38 -5.63
C PHE A 29 3.99 0.26 -5.55
N THR A 30 4.09 -0.55 -6.58
CA THR A 30 5.10 -1.62 -6.65
C THR A 30 5.97 -1.46 -7.87
N GLY A 31 7.23 -1.89 -7.77
CA GLY A 31 8.14 -2.00 -8.90
C GLY A 31 8.92 -3.31 -8.80
N VAL A 32 9.38 -3.79 -9.96
CA VAL A 32 10.19 -5.00 -10.08
C VAL A 32 11.39 -4.69 -10.96
N TYR A 33 12.57 -5.15 -10.55
CA TYR A 33 13.79 -5.09 -11.33
C TYR A 33 14.30 -6.51 -11.56
N LEU A 34 14.13 -7.00 -12.79
CA LEU A 34 14.54 -8.34 -13.21
C LEU A 34 16.05 -8.38 -13.42
N MET A 35 16.73 -9.25 -12.68
CA MET A 35 18.18 -9.46 -12.77
C MET A 35 18.50 -10.54 -13.79
N ASN A 36 17.91 -11.72 -13.60
CA ASN A 36 18.15 -12.89 -14.44
C ASN A 36 16.82 -13.56 -14.79
N LEU A 37 16.78 -14.15 -15.98
CA LEU A 37 15.72 -15.06 -16.41
C LEU A 37 16.37 -16.21 -17.16
N TYR A 38 16.19 -17.42 -16.67
CA TYR A 38 16.91 -18.61 -17.14
C TYR A 38 16.06 -19.87 -17.06
N ASP A 39 16.57 -20.95 -17.67
CA ASP A 39 15.95 -22.28 -17.71
C ASP A 39 14.47 -22.25 -18.15
N LEU A 40 14.22 -21.54 -19.26
CA LEU A 40 12.90 -21.49 -19.88
C LEU A 40 12.49 -22.88 -20.39
N ASN A 41 11.44 -23.44 -19.80
CA ASN A 41 10.82 -24.69 -20.24
C ASN A 41 9.50 -24.40 -20.97
N VAL A 42 9.55 -24.41 -22.31
CA VAL A 42 8.38 -24.15 -23.16
C VAL A 42 7.30 -25.24 -23.10
N ASN A 43 7.65 -26.46 -22.72
CA ASN A 43 6.67 -27.54 -22.60
C ASN A 43 5.88 -27.43 -21.28
N GLU A 44 6.53 -26.91 -20.24
CA GLU A 44 5.94 -26.74 -18.90
C GLU A 44 5.45 -25.31 -18.65
N TYR A 45 5.71 -24.37 -19.57
CA TYR A 45 5.40 -22.95 -19.44
C TYR A 45 5.98 -22.32 -18.16
N SER A 46 7.20 -22.73 -17.81
CA SER A 46 7.89 -22.33 -16.58
C SER A 46 9.26 -21.72 -16.87
N PHE A 47 9.77 -20.94 -15.93
CA PHE A 47 11.11 -20.33 -15.95
C PHE A 47 11.57 -20.05 -14.51
N TYR A 48 12.88 -19.82 -14.35
CA TYR A 48 13.46 -19.27 -13.12
C TYR A 48 13.82 -17.80 -13.32
N ALA A 49 13.67 -17.01 -12.25
CA ALA A 49 13.98 -15.60 -12.27
C ALA A 49 14.53 -15.12 -10.93
N ASP A 50 15.53 -14.24 -11.01
CA ASP A 50 16.04 -13.47 -9.88
C ASP A 50 15.62 -12.02 -10.09
N PHE A 51 15.05 -11.39 -9.08
CA PHE A 51 14.58 -10.01 -9.19
C PHE A 51 14.53 -9.33 -7.83
N TYR A 52 14.63 -8.00 -7.86
CA TYR A 52 14.20 -7.16 -6.73
C TYR A 52 12.76 -6.75 -6.95
N ILE A 53 11.98 -6.74 -5.88
CA ILE A 53 10.63 -6.15 -5.84
C ILE A 53 10.61 -5.13 -4.72
N TRP A 54 9.84 -4.05 -4.86
CA TRP A 54 9.67 -3.07 -3.80
C TRP A 54 8.28 -2.48 -3.80
N PHE A 55 7.94 -1.88 -2.67
CA PHE A 55 6.65 -1.30 -2.38
C PHE A 55 6.84 0.12 -1.83
N ARG A 56 5.93 1.00 -2.21
CA ARG A 56 5.81 2.35 -1.65
C ARG A 56 4.33 2.61 -1.33
N TRP A 57 4.01 2.90 -0.07
CA TRP A 57 2.62 3.07 0.38
C TRP A 57 2.46 4.17 1.43
N LYS A 58 1.21 4.56 1.70
CA LYS A 58 0.82 5.38 2.87
C LYS A 58 -0.20 4.60 3.69
N GLY A 59 -0.08 4.64 5.02
CA GLY A 59 -0.96 3.94 5.94
C GLY A 59 -0.25 2.86 6.75
N ASP A 60 -0.99 2.24 7.66
CA ASP A 60 -0.43 1.41 8.74
C ASP A 60 -0.15 -0.04 8.30
N ARG A 61 -0.65 -0.46 7.14
CA ARG A 61 -0.53 -1.85 6.69
C ARG A 61 0.69 -2.03 5.81
N ASP A 62 1.67 -2.80 6.27
CA ASP A 62 2.81 -3.20 5.46
C ASP A 62 2.36 -4.17 4.33
N PRO A 63 2.59 -3.85 3.05
CA PRO A 63 2.23 -4.69 1.91
C PRO A 63 3.31 -5.69 1.50
N SER A 64 4.50 -5.71 2.14
CA SER A 64 5.65 -6.51 1.71
C SER A 64 5.47 -8.03 1.88
N GLY A 65 4.53 -8.47 2.73
CA GLY A 65 4.19 -9.88 2.93
C GLY A 65 3.39 -10.49 1.78
N ILE A 66 3.98 -10.59 0.60
CA ILE A 66 3.33 -11.07 -0.63
C ILE A 66 3.47 -12.59 -0.84
N GLU A 67 2.59 -13.14 -1.68
CA GLU A 67 2.67 -14.52 -2.17
C GLU A 67 2.76 -14.55 -3.70
N PHE A 68 3.66 -15.39 -4.24
CA PHE A 68 3.70 -15.70 -5.66
C PHE A 68 2.79 -16.89 -5.98
N VAL A 69 1.60 -16.59 -6.51
CA VAL A 69 0.54 -17.58 -6.77
C VAL A 69 0.84 -18.54 -7.91
N ASN A 70 1.71 -18.13 -8.85
CA ASN A 70 2.10 -18.92 -10.03
C ASN A 70 3.45 -19.61 -9.86
N SER A 71 4.02 -19.67 -8.65
CA SER A 71 5.27 -20.38 -8.40
C SER A 71 5.07 -21.89 -8.42
N VAL A 72 5.85 -22.58 -9.25
CA VAL A 72 5.84 -24.04 -9.37
C VAL A 72 6.56 -24.70 -8.18
N GLU A 73 7.70 -24.14 -7.74
CA GLU A 73 8.55 -24.71 -6.70
C GLU A 73 8.72 -23.76 -5.50
N LYS A 74 7.67 -23.58 -4.71
CA LYS A 74 7.68 -22.68 -3.54
C LYS A 74 8.76 -23.01 -2.49
N TRP A 75 9.19 -24.27 -2.44
CA TRP A 75 10.20 -24.75 -1.47
C TRP A 75 11.62 -24.23 -1.77
N GLY A 76 11.90 -23.78 -3.00
CA GLY A 76 13.19 -23.23 -3.42
C GLY A 76 13.28 -21.71 -3.41
N PHE A 77 12.21 -21.01 -3.00
CA PHE A 77 12.18 -19.55 -2.96
C PHE A 77 13.10 -19.00 -1.86
N THR A 78 13.93 -18.03 -2.23
CA THR A 78 14.71 -17.22 -1.28
C THR A 78 14.20 -15.79 -1.37
N THR A 79 13.80 -15.23 -0.23
CA THR A 79 13.34 -13.84 -0.12
C THR A 79 14.13 -13.18 1.02
N GLU A 80 14.74 -12.04 0.73
CA GLU A 80 15.40 -11.20 1.72
C GLU A 80 14.85 -9.79 1.63
N MET A 81 14.36 -9.28 2.76
CA MET A 81 13.87 -7.90 2.84
C MET A 81 15.04 -6.92 2.79
N PHE A 82 14.84 -5.76 2.15
CA PHE A 82 15.87 -4.71 2.07
C PHE A 82 16.22 -4.15 3.45
N SER A 83 15.27 -4.18 4.39
CA SER A 83 15.43 -3.71 5.77
C SER A 83 14.49 -4.47 6.70
N GLU A 84 14.88 -4.61 7.97
CA GLU A 84 14.05 -5.24 9.02
C GLU A 84 12.75 -4.47 9.26
N GLU A 85 12.79 -3.14 9.16
CA GLU A 85 11.63 -2.25 9.30
C GLU A 85 11.43 -1.42 8.03
N PRO A 86 10.17 -1.10 7.66
CA PRO A 86 9.89 -0.17 6.56
C PRO A 86 10.54 1.20 6.78
N LYS A 87 11.14 1.74 5.73
CA LYS A 87 11.75 3.06 5.77
C LYS A 87 10.71 4.15 5.49
N GLU A 88 10.55 5.10 6.40
CA GLU A 88 9.79 6.32 6.16
C GLU A 88 10.59 7.30 5.29
N LEU A 89 9.94 7.80 4.23
CA LEU A 89 10.48 8.79 3.30
C LEU A 89 10.04 10.21 3.70
N ALA A 90 10.75 11.22 3.20
CA ALA A 90 10.53 12.63 3.57
C ALA A 90 9.11 13.16 3.26
N ASP A 91 8.35 12.50 2.39
CA ASP A 91 6.99 12.84 1.97
C ASP A 91 5.91 11.99 2.67
N GLY A 92 6.29 11.28 3.74
CA GLY A 92 5.42 10.43 4.56
C GLY A 92 4.99 9.14 3.89
N TRP A 93 5.73 8.70 2.86
CA TRP A 93 5.56 7.38 2.28
C TRP A 93 6.47 6.38 2.98
N MET A 94 6.00 5.15 3.11
CA MET A 94 6.81 4.02 3.53
C MET A 94 7.43 3.33 2.32
N TYR A 95 8.59 2.71 2.50
CA TYR A 95 9.33 1.96 1.49
C TYR A 95 9.97 0.71 2.07
N ASN A 96 9.75 -0.44 1.43
CA ASN A 96 10.48 -1.68 1.67
C ASN A 96 10.37 -2.60 0.45
N GLY A 97 11.10 -3.71 0.42
CA GLY A 97 11.08 -4.68 -0.68
C GLY A 97 11.71 -5.99 -0.27
#